data_AF-A0A3L7U854-F1
#
_entry.id   AF-A0A3L7U854-F1
#
_cell.length_a   1.000
_cell.length_b   1.000
_cell.length_c   1.000
_cell.angle_alpha   90.00
_cell.angle_beta   90.00
_cell.angle_gamma   90.00
#
_symmetry.space_group_name_H-M   'P 1'
#
loop_
_entity.id
_entity.type
_entity.pdbx_description
1 polymer ?
#
loop_
_entity_poly.entity_id
_entity_poly.type
_entity_poly.pdbx_seq_one_letter_code
_entity_poly.pdbx_strand_id
1 'polypeptide(L)'
;MAMTVFMLAAALGMGAVGGLPLGDPDKSHQAETVVAIDVLLHPDATMLAAAAAANLSLRQDYPAGFALDTLHTPHVSMIQRFVRRTDLEKLKKSLEKVFAAHDVTKLKLRAVGYYSLPVGELGLAGIVVEPTAELRELQAQIIAAVEPFAVKGTDAAFVPSPDGSVTAPSIVEYVNTYVPQRSGKNFNPHVTVGLGNTPFVKQMIAAPFATFDFKVKGASLFHLGNYGTAAVELWPKSPSELEKSKK
;
A
#
# COMPACT_ATOMS: atom_id res chain seq x y z
N MET A 1 57.49 12.17 22.74
CA MET A 1 56.55 13.30 22.92
C MET A 1 55.20 12.70 23.24
N ALA A 2 54.97 12.35 24.51
CA ALA A 2 54.35 13.17 25.55
C ALA A 2 52.81 13.12 25.38
N MET A 3 52.10 12.27 26.16
CA MET A 3 51.58 12.50 27.54
C MET A 3 50.06 12.78 27.41
N THR A 4 49.09 12.27 28.18
CA THR A 4 49.03 11.77 29.56
C THR A 4 47.71 11.01 29.76
N VAL A 5 47.74 10.05 30.69
CA VAL A 5 46.64 9.28 31.29
C VAL A 5 45.75 10.16 32.18
N PHE A 6 44.44 9.91 32.25
CA PHE A 6 43.71 10.11 33.51
C PHE A 6 42.76 8.94 33.78
N MET A 7 42.93 8.39 34.97
CA MET A 7 42.19 7.29 35.57
C MET A 7 41.00 7.83 36.38
N LEU A 8 40.08 6.89 36.69
CA LEU A 8 39.23 6.81 37.89
C LEU A 8 37.81 7.40 37.81
N ALA A 9 36.80 6.53 37.88
CA ALA A 9 36.07 6.25 39.13
C ALA A 9 34.99 5.17 38.91
N ALA A 10 35.08 4.09 39.69
CA ALA A 10 33.98 3.16 39.89
C ALA A 10 32.99 3.75 40.89
N ALA A 11 31.71 3.75 40.56
CA ALA A 11 30.63 3.97 41.51
C ALA A 11 29.62 2.82 41.39
N LEU A 12 29.57 2.00 42.45
CA LEU A 12 28.47 1.08 42.72
C LEU A 12 27.20 1.88 43.01
N GLY A 13 26.15 1.66 42.22
CA GLY A 13 24.81 2.17 42.47
C GLY A 13 23.80 1.03 42.43
N MET A 14 23.21 0.73 43.58
CA MET A 14 22.13 -0.24 43.78
C MET A 14 20.84 0.22 43.09
N GLY A 15 20.13 -0.73 42.47
CA GLY A 15 18.67 -0.77 42.41
C GLY A 15 17.96 0.19 41.45
N ALA A 16 17.57 -0.32 40.28
CA ALA A 16 16.34 0.11 39.61
C ALA A 16 15.61 -1.13 39.09
N VAL A 17 14.46 -1.41 39.70
CA VAL A 17 13.49 -2.40 39.23
C VAL A 17 13.07 -2.02 37.81
N GLY A 18 13.23 -2.95 36.87
CA GLY A 18 12.83 -2.76 35.49
C GLY A 18 11.34 -2.46 35.36
N GLY A 19 11.01 -1.21 35.09
CA GLY A 19 9.72 -0.86 34.52
C GLY A 19 9.72 -1.30 33.05
N LEU A 20 8.83 -2.21 32.70
CA LEU A 20 8.45 -2.44 31.30
C LEU A 20 8.05 -1.07 30.71
N PRO A 21 8.48 -0.71 29.50
CA PRO A 21 8.05 0.54 28.89
C PRO A 21 6.52 0.51 28.76
N LEU A 22 5.85 1.38 29.49
CA LEU A 22 4.43 1.65 29.31
C LEU A 22 4.27 2.17 27.89
N GLY A 23 3.51 1.45 27.06
CA GLY A 23 3.22 1.85 25.68
C GLY A 23 2.57 3.23 25.63
N ASP A 24 2.84 3.97 24.56
CA ASP A 24 2.29 5.32 24.34
C ASP A 24 0.75 5.28 24.28
N PRO A 25 0.04 5.90 25.25
CA PRO A 25 -1.42 5.85 25.32
C PRO A 25 -2.12 6.55 24.14
N ASP A 26 -1.44 7.45 23.43
CA ASP A 26 -1.98 8.09 22.23
C ASP A 26 -2.04 7.10 21.04
N LYS A 27 -1.07 6.18 20.98
CA LYS A 27 -1.06 5.10 19.98
C LYS A 27 -2.15 4.06 20.21
N SER A 28 -2.40 3.66 21.46
CA SER A 28 -3.44 2.68 21.78
C SER A 28 -4.84 3.22 21.48
N HIS A 29 -5.10 4.50 21.76
CA HIS A 29 -6.38 5.14 21.43
C HIS A 29 -6.59 5.30 19.90
N GLN A 30 -5.52 5.55 19.14
CA GLN A 30 -5.61 5.57 17.67
C GLN A 30 -5.89 4.20 17.05
N ALA A 31 -5.34 3.11 17.61
CA ALA A 31 -5.62 1.76 17.12
C ALA A 31 -7.13 1.45 17.06
N GLU A 32 -7.88 1.96 18.05
CA GLU A 32 -9.32 1.76 18.15
C GLU A 32 -10.14 2.74 17.32
N THR A 33 -9.62 3.94 17.02
CA THR A 33 -10.40 5.04 16.43
C THR A 33 -10.06 5.35 14.97
N VAL A 34 -8.89 4.95 14.48
CA VAL A 34 -8.39 5.25 13.14
C VAL A 34 -8.08 3.94 12.39
N VAL A 35 -8.29 3.96 11.08
CA VAL A 35 -7.99 2.84 10.18
C VAL A 35 -7.24 3.36 8.96
N ALA A 36 -6.13 2.70 8.62
CA ALA A 36 -5.41 2.90 7.37
C ALA A 36 -6.14 2.15 6.26
N ILE A 37 -6.52 2.83 5.17
CA ILE A 37 -7.30 2.26 4.09
C ILE A 37 -6.59 2.36 2.74
N ASP A 38 -6.90 1.42 1.86
CA ASP A 38 -6.65 1.48 0.42
C ASP A 38 -7.98 1.31 -0.33
N VAL A 39 -8.26 2.21 -1.28
CA VAL A 39 -9.29 1.98 -2.29
C VAL A 39 -8.59 1.60 -3.57
N LEU A 40 -8.87 0.41 -4.08
CA LEU A 40 -8.10 -0.19 -5.17
C LEU A 40 -8.98 -0.76 -6.27
N LEU A 41 -8.39 -0.96 -7.44
CA LEU A 41 -8.98 -1.68 -8.57
C LEU A 41 -8.37 -3.07 -8.71
N HIS A 42 -9.22 -4.05 -8.99
CA HIS A 42 -8.83 -5.43 -9.27
C HIS A 42 -8.53 -5.61 -10.76
N PRO A 43 -7.29 -5.89 -11.17
CA PRO A 43 -6.97 -6.19 -12.55
C PRO A 43 -7.50 -7.57 -12.97
N ASP A 44 -7.66 -7.79 -14.29
CA ASP A 44 -8.03 -9.09 -14.84
C ASP A 44 -6.85 -10.07 -14.96
N ALA A 45 -7.16 -11.29 -15.41
CA ALA A 45 -6.20 -12.37 -15.55
C ALA A 45 -4.98 -12.03 -16.43
N THR A 46 -5.11 -11.11 -17.39
CA THR A 46 -4.00 -10.68 -18.25
C THR A 46 -2.90 -10.03 -17.42
N MET A 47 -3.27 -9.04 -16.62
CA MET A 47 -2.34 -8.35 -15.74
C MET A 47 -1.88 -9.25 -14.59
N LEU A 48 -2.74 -10.12 -14.04
CA LEU A 48 -2.32 -11.09 -13.03
C LEU A 48 -1.23 -12.04 -13.54
N ALA A 49 -1.35 -12.52 -14.78
CA ALA A 49 -0.33 -13.37 -15.39
C ALA A 49 1.00 -12.62 -15.61
N ALA A 50 0.94 -11.37 -16.08
CA ALA A 50 2.12 -10.52 -16.23
C ALA A 50 2.80 -10.23 -14.87
N ALA A 51 2.01 -9.92 -13.84
CA ALA A 51 2.50 -9.71 -12.48
C ALA A 51 3.16 -10.98 -11.91
N ALA A 52 2.57 -12.15 -12.13
CA ALA A 52 3.14 -13.44 -11.70
C ALA A 52 4.47 -13.74 -12.39
N ALA A 53 4.58 -13.49 -13.70
CA ALA A 53 5.83 -13.67 -14.43
C ALA A 53 6.94 -12.73 -13.93
N ALA A 54 6.60 -11.45 -13.71
CA ALA A 54 7.51 -10.47 -13.14
C ALA A 54 7.96 -10.85 -11.72
N ASN A 55 7.02 -11.27 -10.87
CA ASN A 55 7.32 -11.73 -9.51
C ASN A 55 8.25 -12.95 -9.51
N LEU A 56 8.02 -13.91 -10.42
CA LEU A 56 8.89 -15.08 -10.56
C LEU A 56 10.34 -14.66 -10.87
N SER A 57 10.54 -13.76 -11.85
CA SER A 57 11.87 -13.27 -12.18
C SER A 57 12.53 -12.51 -11.02
N LEU A 58 11.78 -11.67 -10.32
CA LEU A 58 12.28 -10.94 -9.14
C LEU A 58 12.67 -11.88 -8.01
N ARG A 59 11.90 -12.94 -7.77
CA ARG A 59 12.22 -13.94 -6.75
C ARG A 59 13.35 -14.90 -7.14
N GLN A 60 13.62 -15.08 -8.44
CA GLN A 60 14.83 -15.76 -8.88
C GLN A 60 16.09 -14.95 -8.58
N ASP A 61 16.01 -13.62 -8.71
CA ASP A 61 17.10 -12.71 -8.36
C ASP A 61 17.23 -12.52 -6.82
N TYR A 62 16.11 -12.34 -6.12
CA TYR A 62 16.05 -12.18 -4.67
C TYR A 62 15.05 -13.16 -4.04
N PRO A 63 15.49 -14.38 -3.66
CA PRO A 63 14.60 -15.44 -3.16
C PRO A 63 13.83 -15.11 -1.88
N ALA A 64 14.32 -14.15 -1.08
CA ALA A 64 13.65 -13.66 0.12
C ALA A 64 12.53 -12.64 -0.17
N GLY A 65 12.31 -12.26 -1.43
CA GLY A 65 11.17 -11.45 -1.85
C GLY A 65 9.84 -12.18 -1.67
N PHE A 66 8.75 -11.42 -1.54
CA PHE A 66 7.41 -11.99 -1.31
C PHE A 66 6.81 -12.60 -2.59
N ALA A 67 6.01 -13.66 -2.40
CA ALA A 67 5.17 -14.21 -3.44
C ALA A 67 3.92 -13.35 -3.63
N LEU A 68 3.37 -13.30 -4.85
CA LEU A 68 2.01 -12.82 -5.05
C LEU A 68 1.03 -13.90 -4.56
N ASP A 69 0.38 -13.63 -3.43
CA ASP A 69 -0.52 -14.54 -2.72
C ASP A 69 -1.75 -13.78 -2.18
N THR A 70 -2.50 -14.39 -1.25
CA THR A 70 -3.68 -13.75 -0.64
C THR A 70 -3.35 -12.52 0.18
N LEU A 71 -2.11 -12.37 0.66
CA LEU A 71 -1.65 -11.19 1.41
C LEU A 71 -1.02 -10.14 0.47
N HIS A 72 -0.58 -10.57 -0.72
CA HIS A 72 0.05 -9.73 -1.74
C HIS A 72 -0.69 -9.82 -3.08
N THR A 73 -2.02 -9.68 -3.02
CA THR A 73 -2.85 -9.78 -4.22
C THR A 73 -2.56 -8.59 -5.15
N PRO A 74 -2.25 -8.80 -6.44
CA PRO A 74 -1.96 -7.71 -7.36
C PRO A 74 -3.17 -6.79 -7.54
N HIS A 75 -2.98 -5.48 -7.37
CA HIS A 75 -4.02 -4.47 -7.45
C HIS A 75 -3.45 -3.13 -7.94
N VAL A 76 -4.33 -2.21 -8.34
CA VAL A 76 -3.97 -0.80 -8.61
C VAL A 76 -4.58 0.07 -7.52
N SER A 77 -3.74 0.63 -6.64
CA SER A 77 -4.21 1.55 -5.60
C SER A 77 -4.65 2.88 -6.22
N MET A 78 -5.88 3.31 -5.90
CA MET A 78 -6.42 4.61 -6.31
C MET A 78 -6.14 5.67 -5.26
N ILE A 79 -6.25 5.31 -3.97
CA ILE A 79 -5.91 6.19 -2.86
C ILE A 79 -5.54 5.36 -1.63
N GLN A 80 -4.56 5.82 -0.85
CA GLN A 80 -4.33 5.37 0.51
C GLN A 80 -4.53 6.52 1.50
N ARG A 81 -5.29 6.30 2.58
CA ARG A 81 -5.58 7.32 3.60
C ARG A 81 -5.76 6.72 4.99
N PHE A 82 -5.61 7.56 6.02
CA PHE A 82 -6.16 7.26 7.33
C PHE A 82 -7.54 7.89 7.46
N VAL A 83 -8.50 7.13 7.98
CA VAL A 83 -9.87 7.58 8.21
C VAL A 83 -10.36 7.17 9.59
N ARG A 84 -11.38 7.86 10.10
CA ARG A 84 -12.03 7.49 11.36
C ARG A 84 -12.77 6.16 11.18
N ARG A 85 -12.51 5.20 12.08
CA ARG A 85 -13.17 3.88 12.08
C ARG A 85 -14.69 4.00 12.18
N THR A 86 -15.18 4.94 12.98
CA THR A 86 -16.62 5.19 13.19
C THR A 86 -17.34 5.71 11.94
N ASP A 87 -16.61 6.20 10.93
CA ASP A 87 -17.18 6.72 9.69
C ASP A 87 -17.11 5.72 8.52
N LEU A 88 -16.57 4.50 8.72
CA LEU A 88 -16.39 3.50 7.65
C LEU A 88 -17.68 3.22 6.87
N GLU A 89 -18.83 3.06 7.54
CA GLU A 89 -20.11 2.81 6.86
C GLU A 89 -20.57 4.00 6.00
N LYS A 90 -20.27 5.24 6.41
CA LYS A 90 -20.57 6.44 5.61
C LYS A 90 -19.61 6.57 4.42
N LEU A 91 -18.35 6.21 4.62
CA LEU A 91 -17.34 6.17 3.57
C LEU A 91 -17.71 5.14 2.51
N LYS A 92 -18.10 3.92 2.90
CA LYS A 92 -18.57 2.87 1.97
C LYS A 92 -19.72 3.37 1.10
N LYS A 93 -20.75 3.98 1.70
CA LYS A 93 -21.87 4.60 0.96
C LYS A 93 -21.45 5.71 0.01
N SER A 94 -20.39 6.46 0.35
CA SER A 94 -19.85 7.52 -0.50
C SER A 94 -19.10 6.93 -1.70
N LEU A 95 -18.30 5.89 -1.48
CA LEU A 95 -17.63 5.13 -2.55
C LEU A 95 -18.64 4.41 -3.45
N GLU A 96 -19.70 3.83 -2.90
CA GLU A 96 -20.79 3.21 -3.67
C GLU A 96 -21.37 4.17 -4.71
N LYS A 97 -21.60 5.43 -4.35
CA LYS A 97 -22.08 6.45 -5.30
C LYS A 97 -21.07 6.73 -6.41
N VAL A 98 -19.78 6.85 -6.08
CA VAL A 98 -18.72 7.03 -7.08
C VAL A 98 -18.71 5.85 -8.05
N PHE A 99 -18.63 4.62 -7.53
CA PHE A 99 -18.58 3.44 -8.38
C PHE A 99 -19.92 3.11 -9.06
N ALA A 100 -21.05 3.68 -8.64
CA ALA A 100 -22.31 3.59 -9.37
C ALA A 100 -22.36 4.54 -10.58
N ALA A 101 -21.71 5.71 -10.46
CA ALA A 101 -21.53 6.64 -11.57
C ALA A 101 -20.45 6.17 -12.57
N HIS A 102 -19.46 5.40 -12.09
CA HIS A 102 -18.35 4.88 -12.90
C HIS A 102 -18.40 3.36 -13.00
N ASP A 103 -18.74 2.84 -14.18
CA ASP A 103 -18.61 1.41 -14.46
C ASP A 103 -17.14 1.05 -14.71
N VAL A 104 -16.41 0.80 -13.62
CA VAL A 104 -14.98 0.48 -13.67
C VAL A 104 -14.68 -0.73 -14.55
N THR A 105 -15.64 -1.64 -14.77
CA THR A 105 -15.44 -2.83 -15.62
C THR A 105 -15.34 -2.51 -17.10
N LYS A 106 -15.72 -1.29 -17.51
CA LYS A 106 -15.56 -0.76 -18.87
C LYS A 106 -14.23 -0.06 -19.08
N LEU A 107 -13.46 0.22 -18.02
CA LEU A 107 -12.12 0.77 -18.14
C LEU A 107 -11.24 -0.20 -18.93
N LYS A 108 -10.63 0.31 -20.00
CA LYS A 108 -9.56 -0.36 -20.71
C LYS A 108 -8.26 0.32 -20.31
N LEU A 109 -7.43 -0.39 -19.58
CA LEU A 109 -6.18 0.12 -19.06
C LEU A 109 -5.02 -0.50 -19.83
N ARG A 110 -3.90 0.23 -19.91
CA ARG A 110 -2.72 -0.20 -20.63
C ARG A 110 -1.52 -0.26 -19.69
N ALA A 111 -0.81 -1.37 -19.67
CA ALA A 111 0.49 -1.49 -19.03
C ALA A 111 1.56 -0.93 -19.96
N VAL A 112 2.44 -0.06 -19.44
CA VAL A 112 3.38 0.72 -20.26
C VAL A 112 4.85 0.58 -19.88
N GLY A 113 5.17 -0.07 -18.77
CA GLY A 113 6.56 -0.25 -18.34
C GLY A 113 6.69 -0.82 -16.95
N TYR A 114 7.92 -0.85 -16.46
CA TYR A 114 8.23 -1.05 -15.05
C TYR A 114 8.72 0.24 -14.40
N TYR A 115 8.48 0.36 -13.11
CA TYR A 115 9.14 1.34 -12.26
C TYR A 115 9.58 0.67 -10.97
N SER A 116 10.39 1.35 -10.16
CA SER A 116 10.71 0.89 -8.82
C SER A 116 10.79 2.01 -7.80
N LEU A 117 10.54 1.63 -6.54
CA LEU A 117 10.85 2.43 -5.36
C LEU A 117 12.04 1.80 -4.63
N PRO A 118 13.02 2.59 -4.15
CA PRO A 118 14.15 2.06 -3.42
C PRO A 118 13.73 1.56 -2.04
N VAL A 119 14.24 0.37 -1.65
CA VAL A 119 14.06 -0.24 -0.33
C VAL A 119 15.43 -0.77 0.12
N GLY A 120 16.24 0.11 0.72
CA GLY A 120 17.64 -0.20 1.01
C GLY A 120 18.42 -0.54 -0.27
N GLU A 121 19.05 -1.71 -0.31
CA GLU A 121 19.76 -2.23 -1.48
C GLU A 121 18.82 -2.91 -2.52
N LEU A 122 17.52 -2.96 -2.23
CA LEU A 122 16.50 -3.57 -3.09
C LEU A 122 15.69 -2.51 -3.84
N GLY A 123 15.05 -2.95 -4.92
CA GLY A 123 13.98 -2.20 -5.59
C GLY A 123 12.63 -2.91 -5.43
N LEU A 124 11.63 -2.20 -4.93
CA LEU A 124 10.23 -2.63 -5.00
C LEU A 124 9.69 -2.28 -6.39
N ALA A 125 9.55 -3.29 -7.23
CA ALA A 125 9.15 -3.12 -8.62
C ALA A 125 7.63 -3.15 -8.80
N GLY A 126 7.13 -2.41 -9.78
CA GLY A 126 5.74 -2.45 -10.21
C GLY A 126 5.58 -2.28 -11.71
N ILE A 127 4.53 -2.88 -12.27
CA ILE A 127 4.08 -2.66 -13.65
C ILE A 127 3.30 -1.34 -13.68
N VAL A 128 3.78 -0.36 -14.43
CA VAL A 128 3.13 0.95 -14.59
C VAL A 128 1.92 0.81 -15.49
N VAL A 129 0.81 1.38 -15.05
CA VAL A 129 -0.41 1.56 -15.82
C VAL A 129 -0.41 2.98 -16.38
N GLU A 130 -0.82 3.16 -17.63
CA GLU A 130 -0.95 4.48 -18.23
C GLU A 130 -1.93 5.34 -17.41
N PRO A 131 -1.51 6.51 -16.87
CA PRO A 131 -2.41 7.38 -16.13
C PRO A 131 -3.27 8.14 -17.14
N THR A 132 -4.37 7.53 -17.59
CA THR A 132 -5.30 8.19 -18.52
C THR A 132 -6.06 9.32 -17.84
N ALA A 133 -6.66 10.22 -18.63
CA ALA A 133 -7.53 11.27 -18.08
C ALA A 133 -8.73 10.68 -17.31
N GLU A 134 -9.33 9.61 -17.85
CA GLU A 134 -10.44 8.89 -17.21
C GLU A 134 -10.03 8.28 -15.86
N LEU A 135 -8.85 7.65 -15.79
CA LEU A 135 -8.35 7.04 -14.55
C LEU A 135 -7.99 8.10 -13.49
N ARG A 136 -7.44 9.25 -13.91
CA ARG A 136 -7.20 10.40 -13.02
C ARG A 136 -8.50 11.03 -12.51
N GLU A 137 -9.51 11.14 -13.36
CA GLU A 137 -10.83 11.64 -12.96
C GLU A 137 -11.48 10.72 -11.93
N LEU A 138 -11.44 9.40 -12.16
CA LEU A 138 -11.89 8.42 -11.17
C LEU A 138 -11.12 8.58 -9.85
N GLN A 139 -9.80 8.75 -9.90
CA GLN A 139 -8.99 9.00 -8.70
C GLN A 139 -9.48 10.26 -7.96
N ALA A 140 -9.70 11.36 -8.67
CA ALA A 140 -10.15 12.62 -8.08
C ALA A 140 -11.52 12.48 -7.39
N GLN A 141 -12.46 11.75 -7.99
CA GLN A 141 -13.78 11.51 -7.40
C GLN A 141 -13.71 10.59 -6.17
N ILE A 142 -12.85 9.56 -6.19
CA ILE A 142 -12.58 8.74 -5.01
C ILE A 142 -11.96 9.60 -3.90
N ILE A 143 -10.98 10.45 -4.20
CA ILE A 143 -10.38 11.37 -3.23
C ILE A 143 -11.45 12.28 -2.61
N ALA A 144 -12.29 12.91 -3.43
CA ALA A 144 -13.37 13.78 -2.95
C ALA A 144 -14.37 13.04 -2.05
N ALA A 145 -14.67 11.77 -2.34
CA ALA A 145 -15.55 10.95 -1.52
C ALA A 145 -14.93 10.53 -0.17
N VAL A 146 -13.60 10.36 -0.12
CA VAL A 146 -12.87 9.94 1.09
C VAL A 146 -12.51 11.13 1.99
N GLU A 147 -12.25 12.31 1.42
CA GLU A 147 -11.70 13.47 2.13
C GLU A 147 -12.47 13.90 3.40
N PRO A 148 -13.82 13.90 3.45
CA PRO A 148 -14.55 14.27 4.67
C PRO A 148 -14.25 13.36 5.88
N PHE A 149 -13.75 12.14 5.63
CA PHE A 149 -13.45 11.13 6.63
C PHE A 149 -11.97 11.07 7.00
N ALA A 150 -11.12 11.77 6.25
CA ALA A 150 -9.68 11.70 6.40
C ALA A 150 -9.20 12.35 7.71
N VAL A 151 -8.18 11.74 8.30
CA VAL A 151 -7.48 12.22 9.49
C VAL A 151 -5.97 11.96 9.34
N LYS A 152 -5.16 12.51 10.25
CA LYS A 152 -3.78 12.04 10.41
C LYS A 152 -3.78 10.70 11.15
N GLY A 153 -2.92 9.78 10.75
CA GLY A 153 -2.79 8.48 11.41
C GLY A 153 -1.35 8.13 11.78
N THR A 154 -1.23 7.02 12.51
CA THR A 154 0.03 6.44 12.99
C THR A 154 0.12 4.96 12.58
N ASP A 155 1.24 4.31 12.93
CA ASP A 155 1.46 2.86 12.76
C ASP A 155 0.36 2.00 13.40
N ALA A 156 -0.28 2.49 14.47
CA ALA A 156 -1.36 1.80 15.16
C ALA A 156 -2.63 1.58 14.30
N ALA A 157 -2.82 2.35 13.24
CA ALA A 157 -3.99 2.25 12.37
C ALA A 157 -3.90 1.15 11.30
N PHE A 158 -2.76 0.46 11.19
CA PHE A 158 -2.55 -0.63 10.24
C PHE A 158 -2.98 -1.99 10.82
N VAL A 159 -3.22 -2.96 9.95
CA VAL A 159 -3.35 -4.37 10.37
C VAL A 159 -2.01 -4.83 10.95
N PRO A 160 -1.97 -5.39 12.16
CA PRO A 160 -0.73 -5.91 12.74
C PRO A 160 -0.11 -7.01 11.88
N SER A 161 1.20 -6.93 11.66
CA SER A 161 1.95 -7.96 10.93
C SER A 161 1.93 -9.28 11.72
N PRO A 162 1.72 -10.45 11.10
CA PRO A 162 1.72 -11.75 11.80
C PRO A 162 3.04 -12.07 12.53
N ASP A 163 4.15 -11.54 12.05
CA ASP A 163 5.48 -11.70 12.63
C ASP A 163 5.81 -10.68 13.74
N GLY A 164 4.86 -9.80 14.08
CA GLY A 164 5.03 -8.74 15.07
C GLY A 164 5.88 -7.56 14.59
N SER A 165 6.26 -7.51 13.31
CA SER A 165 7.01 -6.38 12.76
C SER A 165 6.19 -5.09 12.79
N VAL A 166 6.84 -4.01 13.25
CA VAL A 166 6.23 -2.69 13.32
C VAL A 166 6.16 -2.08 11.92
N THR A 167 5.06 -1.38 11.61
CA THR A 167 4.93 -0.61 10.37
C THR A 167 6.00 0.48 10.31
N ALA A 168 6.79 0.48 9.24
CA ALA A 168 7.88 1.44 9.09
C ALA A 168 7.36 2.89 9.07
N PRO A 169 8.02 3.86 9.75
CA PRO A 169 7.58 5.26 9.76
C PRO A 169 7.42 5.88 8.37
N SER A 170 8.23 5.45 7.39
CA SER A 170 8.13 5.88 6.00
C SER A 170 6.80 5.49 5.34
N ILE A 171 6.21 4.35 5.71
CA ILE A 171 4.90 3.90 5.21
C ILE A 171 3.78 4.73 5.85
N VAL A 172 3.90 5.03 7.15
CA VAL A 172 2.96 5.92 7.85
C VAL A 172 2.95 7.30 7.19
N GLU A 173 4.12 7.87 6.93
CA GLU A 173 4.26 9.16 6.26
C GLU A 173 3.74 9.12 4.82
N TYR A 174 3.99 8.03 4.10
CA TYR A 174 3.48 7.80 2.75
C TYR A 174 1.95 7.88 2.71
N VAL A 175 1.25 7.20 3.65
CA VAL A 175 -0.23 7.24 3.70
C VAL A 175 -0.74 8.62 4.13
N ASN A 176 -0.09 9.29 5.08
CA ASN A 176 -0.46 10.65 5.50
C ASN A 176 -0.35 11.66 4.35
N THR A 177 0.67 11.50 3.49
CA THR A 177 0.98 12.43 2.40
C THR A 177 0.57 11.95 1.00
N TYR A 178 -0.16 10.83 0.92
CA TYR A 178 -0.53 10.21 -0.36
C TYR A 178 -1.23 11.20 -1.30
N VAL A 179 -2.29 11.88 -0.86
CA VAL A 179 -3.05 12.80 -1.71
C VAL A 179 -2.18 13.93 -2.27
N PRO A 180 -1.46 14.74 -1.46
CA PRO A 180 -0.64 15.81 -2.01
C PRO A 180 0.55 15.31 -2.86
N GLN A 181 1.08 14.10 -2.62
CA GLN A 181 2.30 13.61 -3.30
C GLN A 181 2.05 12.62 -4.46
N ARG A 182 0.92 11.92 -4.48
CA ARG A 182 0.66 10.74 -5.35
C ARG A 182 -0.67 10.80 -6.10
N SER A 183 -1.29 11.97 -6.20
CA SER A 183 -2.53 12.18 -6.95
C SER A 183 -2.36 13.14 -8.14
N GLY A 184 -3.37 13.18 -9.00
CA GLY A 184 -3.45 14.12 -10.11
C GLY A 184 -2.25 13.97 -11.07
N LYS A 185 -1.47 15.03 -11.25
CA LYS A 185 -0.27 14.99 -12.12
C LYS A 185 0.85 14.08 -11.59
N ASN A 186 0.86 13.78 -10.30
CA ASN A 186 1.83 12.89 -9.66
C ASN A 186 1.30 11.45 -9.55
N PHE A 187 0.11 11.18 -10.07
CA PHE A 187 -0.48 9.86 -10.02
C PHE A 187 0.31 8.90 -10.91
N ASN A 188 0.89 7.88 -10.28
CA ASN A 188 1.59 6.79 -10.93
C ASN A 188 0.85 5.48 -10.61
N PRO A 189 -0.25 5.15 -11.31
CA PRO A 189 -0.97 3.91 -11.09
C PRO A 189 -0.10 2.73 -11.51
N HIS A 190 -0.03 1.71 -10.68
CA HIS A 190 0.82 0.56 -10.92
C HIS A 190 0.29 -0.67 -10.19
N VAL A 191 0.78 -1.84 -10.61
CA VAL A 191 0.64 -3.10 -9.90
C VAL A 191 2.00 -3.48 -9.34
N THR A 192 2.13 -3.55 -8.02
CA THR A 192 3.37 -4.00 -7.37
C THR A 192 3.60 -5.49 -7.65
N VAL A 193 4.82 -5.85 -8.06
CA VAL A 193 5.15 -7.21 -8.51
C VAL A 193 6.24 -7.89 -7.69
N GLY A 194 6.97 -7.20 -6.82
CA GLY A 194 7.92 -7.84 -5.91
C GLY A 194 9.17 -7.03 -5.60
N LEU A 195 10.08 -7.64 -4.85
CA LEU A 195 11.39 -7.11 -4.50
C LEU A 195 12.49 -7.84 -5.30
N GLY A 196 13.46 -7.08 -5.79
CA GLY A 196 14.69 -7.61 -6.40
C GLY A 196 15.90 -6.76 -6.00
N ASN A 197 17.10 -7.28 -6.22
CA ASN A 197 18.33 -6.52 -6.02
C ASN A 197 18.36 -5.32 -6.99
N THR A 198 18.82 -4.17 -6.50
CA THR A 198 18.82 -2.92 -7.30
C THR A 198 19.43 -3.06 -8.71
N PRO A 199 20.58 -3.76 -8.92
CA PRO A 199 21.12 -3.94 -10.26
C PRO A 199 20.17 -4.67 -11.22
N PHE A 200 19.52 -5.74 -10.75
CA PHE A 200 18.56 -6.52 -11.54
C PHE A 200 17.32 -5.70 -11.87
N VAL A 201 16.75 -5.00 -10.88
CA VAL A 201 15.57 -4.16 -11.09
C VAL A 201 15.87 -3.02 -12.08
N LYS A 202 17.06 -2.42 -12.04
CA LYS A 202 17.48 -1.43 -13.05
C LYS A 202 17.53 -2.01 -14.46
N GLN A 203 18.07 -3.23 -14.61
CA GLN A 203 18.09 -3.93 -15.90
C GLN A 203 16.67 -4.24 -16.39
N MET A 204 15.80 -4.70 -15.50
CA MET A 204 14.39 -5.00 -15.79
C MET A 204 13.62 -3.77 -16.29
N ILE A 205 13.86 -2.60 -15.68
CA ILE A 205 13.24 -1.33 -16.11
C ILE A 205 13.80 -0.84 -17.45
N ALA A 206 15.10 -1.04 -17.70
CA ALA A 206 15.74 -0.61 -18.94
C ALA A 206 15.42 -1.53 -20.15
N ALA A 207 14.97 -2.76 -19.90
CA ALA A 207 14.61 -3.71 -20.95
C ALA A 207 13.35 -3.24 -21.71
N PRO A 208 13.23 -3.58 -23.02
CA PRO A 208 12.01 -3.32 -23.77
C PRO A 208 10.78 -3.92 -23.08
N PHE A 209 9.74 -3.11 -22.90
CA PHE A 209 8.48 -3.54 -22.32
C PHE A 209 7.43 -3.71 -23.41
N ALA A 210 6.94 -4.94 -23.58
CA ALA A 210 5.80 -5.21 -24.46
C ALA A 210 4.53 -4.69 -23.80
N THR A 211 4.07 -3.52 -24.22
CA THR A 211 2.83 -2.92 -23.71
C THR A 211 1.64 -3.81 -24.00
N PHE A 212 0.71 -3.95 -23.06
CA PHE A 212 -0.50 -4.75 -23.21
C PHE A 212 -1.71 -4.08 -22.57
N ASP A 213 -2.88 -4.36 -23.11
CA ASP A 213 -4.15 -3.90 -22.54
C ASP A 213 -4.69 -4.95 -21.56
N PHE A 214 -5.34 -4.48 -20.51
CA PHE A 214 -6.01 -5.31 -19.51
C PHE A 214 -7.30 -4.63 -19.05
N LYS A 215 -8.20 -5.41 -18.45
CA LYS A 215 -9.46 -4.90 -17.91
C LYS A 215 -9.42 -4.82 -16.39
N VAL A 216 -10.35 -4.04 -15.84
CA VAL A 216 -10.65 -4.01 -14.41
C VAL A 216 -11.84 -4.93 -14.14
N LYS A 217 -11.72 -5.76 -13.10
CA LYS A 217 -12.75 -6.72 -12.67
C LYS A 217 -13.69 -6.12 -11.62
N GLY A 218 -13.23 -5.14 -10.86
CA GLY A 218 -13.98 -4.51 -9.79
C GLY A 218 -13.12 -3.55 -8.99
N ALA A 219 -13.66 -3.08 -7.89
CA ALA A 219 -12.97 -2.23 -6.92
C ALA A 219 -13.27 -2.71 -5.51
N SER A 220 -12.42 -2.39 -4.54
CA SER A 220 -12.66 -2.72 -3.13
C SER A 220 -12.03 -1.67 -2.22
N LEU A 221 -12.47 -1.67 -0.97
CA LEU A 221 -11.85 -0.96 0.15
C LEU A 221 -11.17 -1.98 1.06
N PHE A 222 -9.91 -1.75 1.40
CA PHE A 222 -9.11 -2.61 2.27
C PHE A 222 -8.58 -1.85 3.48
N HIS A 223 -8.38 -2.55 4.59
CA HIS A 223 -7.54 -2.13 5.71
C HIS A 223 -6.09 -2.46 5.33
N LEU A 224 -5.24 -1.44 5.33
CA LEU A 224 -3.83 -1.57 5.02
C LEU A 224 -3.08 -2.33 6.11
N GLY A 225 -2.27 -3.30 5.69
CA GLY A 225 -1.22 -3.91 6.50
C GLY A 225 0.14 -3.24 6.27
N ASN A 226 1.18 -3.80 6.87
CA ASN A 226 2.54 -3.35 6.68
C ASN A 226 2.94 -3.37 5.19
N TYR A 227 3.87 -2.51 4.81
CA TYR A 227 4.29 -2.27 3.41
C TYR A 227 3.16 -1.87 2.45
N GLY A 228 2.03 -1.38 2.97
CA GLY A 228 0.90 -0.94 2.13
C GLY A 228 0.10 -2.10 1.52
N THR A 229 0.17 -3.29 2.12
CA THR A 229 -0.58 -4.46 1.67
C THR A 229 -2.08 -4.28 1.88
N ALA A 230 -2.89 -4.70 0.90
CA ALA A 230 -4.34 -4.76 1.01
C ALA A 230 -4.75 -5.97 1.89
N ALA A 231 -4.57 -5.84 3.22
CA ALA A 231 -4.53 -6.98 4.13
C ALA A 231 -5.92 -7.54 4.52
N VAL A 232 -6.88 -6.68 4.83
CA VAL A 232 -8.25 -7.10 5.19
C VAL A 232 -9.26 -6.37 4.34
N GLU A 233 -10.09 -7.10 3.60
CA GLU A 233 -11.16 -6.51 2.81
C GLU A 233 -12.25 -5.94 3.73
N LEU A 234 -12.54 -4.65 3.59
CA LEU A 234 -13.55 -3.93 4.38
C LEU A 234 -14.88 -3.77 3.62
N TRP A 235 -14.81 -3.74 2.29
CA TRP A 235 -15.97 -3.66 1.41
C TRP A 235 -15.59 -4.11 -0.01
N PRO A 236 -16.25 -5.16 -0.53
CA PRO A 236 -16.03 -5.59 -1.89
C PRO A 236 -16.97 -4.90 -2.90
N LYS A 237 -16.48 -4.71 -4.11
CA LYS A 237 -17.28 -4.54 -5.32
C LYS A 237 -16.74 -5.45 -6.42
N SER A 238 -16.84 -6.75 -6.20
CA SER A 238 -16.58 -7.78 -7.21
C SER A 238 -17.89 -8.24 -7.88
N PRO A 239 -17.87 -8.65 -9.17
CA PRO A 239 -19.06 -9.16 -9.85
C PRO A 239 -19.70 -10.39 -9.17
N SER A 240 -18.96 -11.19 -8.41
CA SER A 240 -19.48 -12.38 -7.73
C SER A 240 -20.44 -12.07 -6.56
N GLU A 241 -20.51 -10.81 -6.11
CA GLU A 241 -21.46 -10.40 -5.06
C GLU A 241 -22.62 -9.56 -5.61
N LEU A 242 -22.54 -9.11 -6.87
CA LEU A 242 -23.66 -8.49 -7.59
C LEU A 242 -24.79 -9.49 -7.91
N GLU A 243 -24.51 -10.80 -7.94
CA GLU A 243 -25.55 -11.83 -8.06
C GLU A 243 -26.23 -12.15 -6.73
N LYS A 244 -25.57 -11.93 -5.58
CA LYS A 244 -26.15 -12.22 -4.26
C LYS A 244 -27.01 -11.09 -3.72
N SER A 245 -26.80 -9.85 -4.16
CA SER A 245 -27.62 -8.68 -3.77
C SER A 245 -28.86 -8.47 -4.64
N LYS A 246 -29.10 -9.35 -5.61
CA LYS A 246 -30.31 -9.38 -6.47
C LYS A 246 -31.27 -10.53 -6.14
N LYS A 247 -31.08 -11.22 -5.02
CA LYS A 247 -32.01 -12.22 -4.48
C LYS A 247 -32.64 -11.73 -3.19
#